data_AF-A0A419SRN0-F1
#
_entry.id   AF-A0A419SRN0-F1
#
_cell.length_a   1.000
_cell.length_b   1.000
_cell.length_c   1.000
_cell.angle_alpha   90.00
_cell.angle_beta   90.00
_cell.angle_gamma   90.00
#
_symmetry.space_group_name_H-M   'P 1'
#
loop_
_entity.id
_entity.type
_entity.pdbx_description
1 polymer ?
#
loop_
_entity_poly.entity_id
_entity_poly.type
_entity_poly.pdbx_seq_one_letter_code
_entity_poly.pdbx_strand_id
1 'polypeptide(L)' 'MLQNIGVPGLVLILVIALVVFGPNKLPELGRAFGRTLKEFKDSTKGIMDDDDKRDDLKQIK' A
#
# COMPACT_ATOMS: atom_id res chain seq x y z
N MET A 1 -27.23 -6.94 -7.48
CA MET A 1 -26.78 -7.66 -8.70
C MET A 1 -25.30 -8.05 -8.63
N LEU A 2 -24.36 -7.13 -8.34
CA LEU A 2 -22.92 -7.50 -8.21
C LEU A 2 -22.55 -8.31 -6.96
N GLN A 3 -23.30 -8.22 -5.85
CA GLN A 3 -22.94 -8.94 -4.62
C GLN A 3 -23.12 -10.47 -4.70
N ASN A 4 -23.86 -10.97 -5.70
CA ASN A 4 -23.96 -12.41 -5.98
C ASN A 4 -22.82 -12.96 -6.84
N ILE A 5 -21.92 -12.10 -7.32
CA ILE A 5 -20.81 -12.51 -8.20
C ILE A 5 -19.66 -13.14 -7.40
N GLY A 6 -19.62 -12.88 -6.07
CA GLY A 6 -18.76 -13.58 -5.12
C GLY A 6 -17.27 -13.64 -5.51
N VAL A 7 -16.55 -14.55 -4.86
CA VAL A 7 -15.17 -14.88 -5.23
C VAL A 7 -15.04 -15.35 -6.69
N PRO A 8 -15.96 -16.15 -7.26
CA PRO A 8 -15.81 -16.66 -8.63
C PRO A 8 -15.72 -15.58 -9.70
N GLY A 9 -16.53 -14.52 -9.64
CA GLY A 9 -16.44 -13.48 -10.66
C GLY A 9 -15.30 -12.50 -10.43
N LEU A 10 -14.81 -12.33 -9.20
CA LEU A 10 -13.54 -11.65 -8.96
C LEU A 10 -12.38 -12.39 -9.66
N VAL A 11 -12.36 -13.72 -9.59
CA VAL A 11 -11.37 -14.55 -10.30
C VAL A 11 -11.50 -14.36 -11.81
N LEU A 12 -12.71 -14.33 -12.37
CA LEU A 12 -12.91 -14.10 -13.81
C LEU A 12 -12.37 -12.74 -14.27
N ILE A 13 -12.65 -11.67 -13.52
CA ILE A 13 -12.11 -10.33 -13.80
C ILE A 13 -10.59 -10.35 -13.74
N LEU A 14 -10.03 -11.03 -12.72
CA LEU A 14 -8.59 -11.15 -12.53
C LEU A 14 -7.94 -11.90 -13.70
N VAL A 15 -8.55 -12.98 -14.21
CA VAL A 15 -8.08 -13.69 -15.40
C VAL A 15 -8.05 -12.77 -16.62
N ILE A 16 -9.12 -12.01 -16.88
CA ILE A 16 -9.15 -11.05 -18.00
C ILE A 16 -8.04 -10.00 -17.85
N ALA A 17 -7.86 -9.46 -16.63
CA ALA A 17 -6.80 -8.51 -16.35
C ALA A 17 -5.40 -9.13 -16.56
N LEU A 18 -5.18 -10.38 -16.17
CA LEU A 18 -3.94 -11.10 -16.41
C LEU A 18 -3.69 -11.37 -17.90
N VAL A 19 -4.72 -11.55 -18.72
CA VAL A 19 -4.56 -11.69 -20.18
C VAL A 19 -4.12 -10.37 -20.82
N VAL A 20 -4.72 -9.25 -20.39
CA VAL A 20 -4.40 -7.92 -20.93
C VAL A 20 -3.04 -7.41 -20.45
N PHE A 21 -2.77 -7.50 -19.15
CA PHE A 21 -1.55 -6.95 -18.53
C PHE A 21 -0.41 -7.97 -18.43
N GLY A 22 -0.71 -9.27 -18.44
CA GLY A 22 0.25 -10.35 -18.20
C GLY A 22 0.41 -10.67 -16.70
N PRO A 23 0.63 -11.95 -16.34
CA PRO A 23 0.71 -12.37 -14.93
C PRO A 23 1.93 -11.86 -14.18
N ASN A 24 2.98 -11.46 -14.90
CA ASN A 24 4.19 -10.92 -14.30
C ASN A 24 4.07 -9.43 -13.95
N LYS A 25 3.16 -8.68 -14.59
CA LYS A 25 3.06 -7.23 -14.38
C LYS A 25 2.39 -6.85 -13.06
N LEU A 26 1.35 -7.57 -12.62
CA LEU A 26 0.69 -7.28 -11.35
C LEU A 26 1.63 -7.44 -10.14
N PRO A 27 2.42 -8.53 -10.01
CA PRO A 27 3.43 -8.66 -8.95
C PRO A 27 4.55 -7.62 -9.05
N GLU A 28 4.99 -7.28 -10.26
CA GLU A 28 6.03 -6.28 -10.50
C GLU A 28 5.59 -4.88 -10.04
N LEU A 29 4.36 -4.47 -10.42
CA LEU A 29 3.73 -3.24 -9.96
C LEU A 29 3.55 -3.24 -8.44
N GLY A 30 3.07 -4.35 -7.86
CA GLY A 30 2.94 -4.48 -6.41
C GLY A 30 4.26 -4.35 -5.65
N ARG A 31 5.36 -4.92 -6.19
CA ARG A 31 6.70 -4.76 -5.62
C ARG A 31 7.21 -3.32 -5.71
N ALA A 32 6.98 -2.65 -6.84
CA ALA A 32 7.37 -1.25 -7.01
C ALA A 32 6.59 -0.34 -6.05
N PHE A 33 5.26 -0.48 -6.04
CA PHE A 33 4.38 0.30 -5.16
C PHE A 33 4.65 0.01 -3.68
N GLY A 34 4.91 -1.26 -3.33
CA GLY A 34 5.24 -1.67 -1.98
C GLY A 34 6.56 -1.07 -1.47
N ARG A 35 7.58 -0.91 -2.33
CA ARG A 35 8.81 -0.19 -1.96
C ARG A 35 8.52 1.28 -1.68
N THR A 36 7.75 1.95 -2.54
CA THR A 36 7.34 3.35 -2.35
C THR A 36 6.55 3.52 -1.05
N LEU A 37 5.56 2.66 -0.79
CA LEU A 37 4.77 2.71 0.46
C LEU A 37 5.64 2.46 1.70
N LYS A 38 6.63 1.56 1.60
CA LYS A 38 7.58 1.29 2.70
C LYS A 38 8.43 2.52 3.01
N GLU A 39 9.04 3.12 1.99
CA GLU A 39 9.86 4.33 2.12
C GLU A 39 9.05 5.52 2.62
N PHE A 40 7.81 5.68 2.13
CA PHE A 40 6.88 6.69 2.60
C PHE A 40 6.58 6.51 4.10
N LYS A 41 6.20 5.29 4.52
CA LYS A 41 5.94 4.97 5.93
C LYS A 41 7.16 5.22 6.82
N ASP A 42 8.35 4.80 6.38
CA ASP A 42 9.59 4.97 7.14
C ASP A 42 9.94 6.48 7.29
N SER A 43 9.73 7.27 6.23
CA SER A 43 9.92 8.73 6.25
C SER A 43 8.91 9.44 7.14
N THR A 44 7.63 9.09 7.04
CA THR A 44 6.58 9.66 7.89
C THR A 44 6.81 9.33 9.36
N LYS A 45 7.25 8.11 9.68
CA LYS A 45 7.57 7.71 11.06
C LYS A 45 8.74 8.53 11.62
N GLY A 46 9.76 8.79 10.81
CA GLY A 46 10.89 9.65 11.21
C GLY A 46 10.45 11.07 11.55
N ILE A 47 9.49 11.64 10.82
CA ILE A 47 8.95 12.99 11.09
C ILE A 47 8.10 12.99 12.37
N MET A 48 7.23 12.00 12.57
CA MET A 48 6.40 11.90 13.77
C MET A 48 7.21 11.68 15.05
N ASP A 49 8.28 10.87 15.00
CA ASP A 49 9.16 10.64 16.16
C ASP A 49 9.99 11.88 16.53
N ASP A 50 10.22 12.78 15.56
CA ASP A 50 10.94 14.05 15.75
C ASP A 50 10.03 15.15 16.33
N ASP A 51 8.73 15.11 16.05
CA ASP A 51 7.75 16.01 16.64
C ASP A 51 7.40 15.61 18.09
N ASP A 52 7.25 14.31 18.40
CA ASP A 52 7.02 13.82 19.78
C ASP A 52 8.17 14.24 20.73
N LYS A 53 9.44 14.14 20.29
CA LYS A 53 10.59 14.55 21.12
C LYS A 53 10.67 16.05 21.36
N ARG A 54 10.08 16.89 20.50
CA ARG A 54 10.08 18.36 20.65
C ARG A 54 9.05 18.84 21.66
N ASP A 55 7.96 18.09 21.85
CA ASP A 55 6.92 18.42 22.83
C ASP A 55 7.34 18.04 24.26
N ASP A 56 8.13 16.98 24.44
CA ASP A 56 8.72 16.60 25.73
C ASP A 56 9.74 17.64 26.25
N LEU A 57 10.56 18.22 25.36
CA LEU A 57 11.56 19.25 25.71
C LEU A 57 10.94 20.60 26.09
N LYS A 58 9.71 20.88 25.65
CA LYS A 58 8.97 22.11 25.99
C LYS A 58 8.26 22.03 27.34
N GLN A 59 7.96 20.85 27.86
CA GLN A 59 7.32 20.71 29.18
C GLN A 59 8.29 20.80 30.36
N ILE A 60 9.60 20.68 30.13
CA ILE A 60 10.64 20.73 31.17
C ILE A 60 11.15 22.18 31.39
N LYS A 61 10.68 23.16 30.60
CA LYS A 61 11.12 24.55 30.64
C LYS A 61 9.98 25.49 31.04
#